data_AF-A0A0K8SQE7-F1
#
_entry.id   AF-A0A0K8SQE7-F1
#
_cell.length_a   1.000
_cell.length_b   1.000
_cell.length_c   1.000
_cell.angle_alpha   90.00
_cell.angle_beta   90.00
_cell.angle_gamma   90.00
#
_symmetry.space_group_name_H-M   'P 1'
#
loop_
_entity.id
_entity.type
_entity.pdbx_description
1 polymer ?
#
loop_
_entity_poly.entity_id
_entity_poly.type
_entity_poly.pdbx_seq_one_letter_code
_entity_poly.pdbx_strand_id
1 'polypeptide(L)'
;KLRSSNRTVVFMGDDTWIGLYPNRFARQYPYPSFNVWDLETVDNGVKSHLVDELQKSDWDVILAHVLGVDHCGHRYGARHPEMARKLSETNDMLREVVENMD
;
A
#
# COMPACT_ATOMS: atom_id res chain seq x y z
N LYS A 1 13.68 -16.85 -0.73
CA LYS A 1 12.53 -17.64 -1.21
C LYS A 1 11.85 -17.03 -2.44
N LEU A 2 11.56 -15.71 -2.52
CA LEU A 2 11.05 -15.08 -3.77
C LEU A 2 12.16 -14.67 -4.76
N ARG A 3 13.16 -13.88 -4.31
CA ARG A 3 14.33 -13.53 -5.16
C ARG A 3 15.19 -14.71 -5.61
N SER A 4 15.27 -15.76 -4.79
CA SER A 4 15.95 -17.02 -5.16
C SER A 4 15.26 -17.77 -6.29
N SER A 5 14.02 -17.37 -6.63
CA SER A 5 13.20 -17.94 -7.70
C SER A 5 13.09 -17.00 -8.89
N ASN A 6 13.98 -15.99 -8.98
CA ASN A 6 14.04 -14.97 -10.03
C ASN A 6 12.74 -14.18 -10.25
N ARG A 7 11.91 -14.03 -9.21
CA ARG A 7 10.66 -13.27 -9.27
C ARG A 7 10.88 -11.78 -9.03
N THR A 8 10.26 -10.95 -9.86
CA THR A 8 10.20 -9.49 -9.75
C THR A 8 9.14 -9.10 -8.74
N VAL A 9 9.56 -8.46 -7.64
CA VAL A 9 8.65 -7.97 -6.59
C VAL A 9 8.66 -6.44 -6.60
N VAL A 10 7.48 -5.84 -6.66
CA VAL A 10 7.26 -4.40 -6.55
C VAL A 10 6.64 -4.08 -5.20
N PHE A 11 7.12 -3.02 -4.55
CA PHE A 11 6.61 -2.59 -3.25
C PHE A 11 6.16 -1.13 -3.27
N MET A 12 5.09 -0.82 -2.55
CA MET A 12 4.65 0.54 -2.28
C MET A 12 4.03 0.62 -0.88
N GLY A 13 4.34 1.69 -0.14
CA GLY A 13 3.80 1.90 1.21
C GLY A 13 4.86 2.29 2.22
N ASP A 14 4.71 1.80 3.45
CA ASP A 14 5.55 2.10 4.62
C ASP A 14 7.06 1.92 4.35
N ASP A 15 7.83 3.00 4.51
CA ASP A 15 9.28 3.03 4.31
C ASP A 15 10.09 2.09 5.22
N THR A 16 9.52 1.64 6.35
CA THR A 16 10.16 0.67 7.24
C THR A 16 10.49 -0.65 6.52
N TRP A 17 9.70 -1.03 5.52
CA TRP A 17 9.95 -2.24 4.72
C TRP A 17 11.28 -2.19 3.97
N ILE A 18 11.72 -1.00 3.55
CA ILE A 18 12.98 -0.85 2.82
C ILE A 18 14.17 -1.09 3.76
N GLY A 19 14.05 -0.65 5.01
CA GLY A 19 15.06 -0.92 6.04
C GLY A 19 15.10 -2.39 6.47
N LEU A 20 13.94 -3.02 6.63
CA LEU A 20 13.83 -4.43 7.07
C LEU A 20 14.18 -5.44 5.96
N TYR A 21 13.91 -5.10 4.70
CA TYR A 21 14.08 -5.97 3.54
C TYR A 21 14.97 -5.32 2.46
N PRO A 22 16.24 -5.01 2.79
CA PRO A 22 17.14 -4.34 1.85
C PRO A 22 17.35 -5.20 0.60
N ASN A 23 17.35 -4.55 -0.56
CA ASN A 23 17.58 -5.17 -1.86
C ASN A 23 16.61 -6.34 -2.15
N ARG A 24 15.35 -6.29 -1.69
CA ARG A 24 14.35 -7.31 -2.01
C ARG A 24 13.44 -6.93 -3.16
N PHE A 25 13.18 -5.65 -3.33
CA PHE A 25 12.28 -5.14 -4.36
C PHE A 25 13.04 -4.77 -5.64
N ALA A 26 12.39 -4.93 -6.79
CA ALA A 26 12.90 -4.48 -8.09
C ALA A 26 12.49 -3.04 -8.38
N ARG A 27 11.29 -2.65 -7.93
CA ARG A 27 10.80 -1.28 -7.85
C ARG A 27 10.18 -1.06 -6.48
N GLN A 28 10.32 0.15 -5.95
CA GLN A 28 9.81 0.52 -4.63
C GLN A 28 9.33 1.96 -4.58
N TYR A 29 8.21 2.19 -3.90
CA TYR A 29 7.59 3.50 -3.67
C TYR A 29 7.36 3.71 -2.16
N PRO A 30 8.42 4.02 -1.39
CA PRO A 30 8.31 4.16 0.07
C PRO A 30 7.75 5.53 0.47
N TYR A 31 6.96 5.54 1.54
CA TYR A 31 6.42 6.74 2.17
C TYR A 31 6.70 6.75 3.66
N PRO A 32 7.01 7.94 4.25
CA PRO A 32 7.16 8.06 5.71
C PRO A 32 5.87 7.65 6.43
N SER A 33 5.96 6.67 7.32
CA SER A 33 4.79 6.06 7.96
C SER A 33 4.57 6.46 9.41
N PHE A 34 5.55 7.03 10.11
CA PHE A 34 5.44 7.26 11.56
C PHE A 34 4.51 8.41 11.98
N ASN A 35 3.99 9.20 11.04
CA ASN A 35 3.06 10.27 11.36
C ASN A 35 1.62 9.73 11.46
N VAL A 36 1.20 9.34 12.66
CA VAL A 36 -0.17 8.83 12.91
C VAL A 36 -1.29 9.87 12.69
N TRP A 37 -0.95 11.15 12.51
CA TRP A 37 -1.92 12.19 12.14
C TRP A 37 -2.21 12.23 10.65
N ASP A 38 -1.30 11.66 9.86
CA ASP A 38 -1.44 11.55 8.43
C ASP A 38 -2.17 10.25 8.10
N LEU A 39 -3.41 10.40 7.60
CA LEU A 39 -4.21 9.28 7.11
C LEU A 39 -4.17 9.20 5.58
N GLU A 40 -3.46 10.10 4.90
CA GLU A 40 -3.67 10.34 3.47
C GLU A 40 -2.44 10.05 2.63
N THR A 41 -1.26 10.51 3.02
CA THR A 41 -0.08 10.50 2.14
C THR A 41 0.29 9.09 1.68
N VAL A 42 0.37 8.14 2.61
CA VAL A 42 0.75 6.76 2.28
C VAL A 42 -0.33 6.07 1.45
N ASP A 43 -1.58 6.15 1.89
CA ASP A 43 -2.69 5.46 1.23
C ASP A 43 -2.95 5.98 -0.19
N ASN A 44 -2.93 7.31 -0.39
CA ASN A 44 -3.11 7.90 -1.71
C ASN A 44 -1.92 7.66 -2.62
N GLY A 45 -0.70 7.66 -2.06
CA GLY A 45 0.51 7.32 -2.79
C GLY A 45 0.50 5.87 -3.28
N VAL A 46 0.14 4.94 -2.39
CA VAL A 46 -0.07 3.52 -2.73
C VAL A 46 -1.13 3.39 -3.80
N LYS A 47 -2.29 4.05 -3.66
CA LYS A 47 -3.37 4.00 -4.66
C LYS A 47 -2.87 4.41 -6.04
N SER A 48 -2.21 5.57 -6.13
CA SER A 48 -1.72 6.11 -7.40
C SER A 48 -0.73 5.16 -8.07
N HIS A 49 0.26 4.65 -7.35
CA HIS A 49 1.26 3.76 -7.92
C HIS A 49 0.73 2.35 -8.20
N LEU A 50 -0.27 1.89 -7.46
CA LEU A 50 -0.88 0.58 -7.68
C LEU A 50 -1.55 0.53 -9.03
N VAL A 51 -2.35 1.53 -9.37
CA VAL A 51 -3.01 1.64 -10.69
C VAL A 51 -1.97 1.64 -11.82
N ASP A 52 -0.89 2.41 -11.67
CA ASP A 52 0.19 2.45 -12.65
C ASP A 52 0.96 1.12 -12.79
N GLU A 53 1.13 0.36 -11.71
CA GLU A 53 1.83 -0.93 -11.71
C GLU A 53 0.96 -2.07 -12.25
N LEU A 54 -0.35 -2.04 -11.99
CA LEU A 54 -1.29 -3.03 -12.54
C LEU A 54 -1.27 -3.08 -14.08
N GLN A 55 -0.95 -1.96 -14.74
CA GLN A 55 -0.85 -1.87 -16.20
C GLN A 55 0.49 -2.41 -16.76
N LYS A 56 1.45 -2.77 -15.90
CA LYS A 56 2.75 -3.32 -16.32
C LYS A 56 2.72 -4.85 -16.31
N SER A 57 3.52 -5.48 -17.17
CA SER A 57 3.61 -6.94 -17.30
C SER A 57 4.91 -7.55 -16.75
N ASP A 58 5.73 -6.75 -16.08
CA ASP A 58 7.10 -7.11 -15.67
C ASP A 58 7.24 -7.40 -14.17
N TRP A 59 6.13 -7.46 -13.43
CA TRP A 59 6.08 -7.88 -12.02
C TRP A 59 5.52 -9.31 -11.88
N ASP A 60 6.00 -10.05 -10.89
CA ASP A 60 5.41 -11.32 -10.46
C ASP A 60 4.55 -11.16 -9.20
N VAL A 61 4.92 -10.19 -8.35
CA VAL A 61 4.21 -9.87 -7.10
C VAL A 61 4.24 -8.37 -6.85
N ILE A 62 3.08 -7.77 -6.60
CA ILE A 62 2.95 -6.42 -6.05
C ILE A 62 2.60 -6.52 -4.56
N LEU A 63 3.30 -5.75 -3.73
CA LEU A 63 3.01 -5.53 -2.33
C LEU A 63 2.58 -4.07 -2.12
N ALA A 64 1.28 -3.84 -1.97
CA ALA A 64 0.70 -2.53 -1.70
C ALA A 64 0.30 -2.43 -0.23
N HIS A 65 1.09 -1.71 0.57
CA HIS A 65 0.89 -1.57 2.01
C HIS A 65 0.29 -0.21 2.37
N VAL A 66 -1.01 -0.20 2.68
CA VAL A 66 -1.71 0.97 3.23
C VAL A 66 -1.65 0.98 4.75
N LEU A 67 -1.71 2.17 5.35
CA LEU A 67 -1.86 2.31 6.81
C LEU A 67 -3.33 2.19 7.18
N GLY A 68 -4.20 2.84 6.41
CA GLY A 68 -5.65 2.66 6.44
C GLY A 68 -6.27 2.75 7.84
N VAL A 69 -7.08 1.74 8.15
CA VAL A 69 -7.89 1.69 9.37
C VAL A 69 -7.07 1.53 10.65
N ASP A 70 -5.84 1.02 10.58
CA ASP A 70 -4.98 0.89 11.77
C ASP A 70 -4.60 2.27 12.31
N HIS A 71 -4.04 3.12 11.44
CA HIS A 71 -3.72 4.50 11.76
C HIS A 71 -4.95 5.32 12.17
N CYS A 72 -6.06 5.17 11.45
CA CYS A 72 -7.31 5.82 11.82
C CYS A 72 -7.78 5.38 13.22
N GLY A 73 -7.64 4.09 13.54
CA GLY A 73 -8.03 3.51 14.82
C GLY A 73 -7.17 4.03 15.97
N HIS A 74 -5.84 4.06 15.80
CA HIS A 74 -4.92 4.62 16.78
C HIS A 74 -5.14 6.12 17.02
N ARG A 75 -5.50 6.88 15.97
CA ARG A 75 -5.71 8.33 16.08
C ARG A 75 -7.07 8.71 16.65
N TYR A 76 -8.16 8.13 16.14
CA TYR A 76 -9.53 8.56 16.41
C TYR A 76 -10.36 7.54 17.19
N GLY A 77 -9.95 6.27 17.20
CA GLY A 77 -10.71 5.16 17.77
C GLY A 77 -11.72 4.55 16.79
N ALA A 78 -12.06 3.28 17.02
CA ALA A 78 -12.87 2.48 16.10
C ALA A 78 -14.31 2.96 15.88
N ARG A 79 -14.85 3.83 16.75
CA ARG A 79 -16.23 4.34 16.66
C ARG A 79 -16.32 5.76 16.08
N HIS A 80 -15.21 6.34 15.65
CA HIS A 80 -15.19 7.69 15.09
C HIS A 80 -15.66 7.70 13.62
N PRO A 81 -16.34 8.76 13.13
CA PRO A 81 -16.76 8.86 11.72
C PRO A 81 -15.63 8.69 10.70
N GLU A 82 -14.41 9.11 11.04
CA GLU A 82 -13.21 8.89 10.21
C GLU A 82 -12.96 7.41 9.92
N MET A 83 -13.31 6.50 10.83
CA MET A 83 -13.17 5.06 10.59
C MET A 83 -14.08 4.60 9.44
N ALA A 84 -15.31 5.12 9.39
CA ALA A 84 -16.24 4.80 8.31
C ALA A 84 -15.76 5.37 6.97
N ARG A 85 -15.24 6.61 6.96
CA ARG A 85 -14.61 7.20 5.77
C ARG A 85 -13.45 6.33 5.28
N LYS A 86 -12.55 5.93 6.18
CA LYS A 86 -11.35 5.17 5.82
C LYS A 86 -11.62 3.75 5.35
N LEU A 87 -12.64 3.11 5.93
CA LEU A 87 -13.17 1.84 5.43
C LEU A 87 -13.73 1.98 4.01
N SER A 88 -14.46 3.06 3.71
CA SER A 88 -14.98 3.33 2.36
C SER A 88 -13.84 3.47 1.35
N GLU A 89 -12.82 4.28 1.66
CA GLU A 89 -11.65 4.48 0.80
C GLU A 89 -10.89 3.18 0.52
N THR A 90 -10.73 2.35 1.55
CA THR A 90 -10.09 1.03 1.40
C THR A 90 -10.93 0.13 0.49
N ASN A 91 -12.26 0.16 0.63
CA ASN A 91 -13.18 -0.58 -0.23
C ASN A 91 -13.09 -0.12 -1.69
N ASP A 92 -13.04 1.19 -1.92
CA ASP A 92 -12.96 1.76 -3.26
C ASP A 92 -11.63 1.40 -3.93
N MET A 93 -10.52 1.43 -3.18
CA MET A 93 -9.23 0.95 -3.67
C MET A 93 -9.29 -0.53 -4.06
N LEU A 94 -9.89 -1.40 -3.24
CA LEU A 94 -10.02 -2.83 -3.55
C LEU A 94 -10.88 -3.07 -4.79
N ARG A 95 -11.96 -2.32 -4.99
CA ARG A 95 -12.80 -2.40 -6.20
C ARG A 95 -11.99 -2.05 -7.45
N GLU A 96 -11.25 -0.94 -7.39
CA GLU A 96 -10.42 -0.47 -8.50
C GLU A 96 -9.34 -1.51 -8.85
N VAL A 97 -8.73 -2.16 -7.85
CA VAL A 97 -7.79 -3.28 -8.10
C VAL A 97 -8.47 -4.42 -8.83
N VAL A 98 -9.64 -4.87 -8.35
CA VAL A 98 -10.37 -5.99 -8.97
C VAL A 98 -10.79 -5.66 -10.40
N GLU A 99 -11.24 -4.43 -10.65
CA GLU A 99 -11.62 -3.96 -11.99
C GLU A 99 -10.45 -3.86 -12.97
N ASN A 100 -9.22 -3.75 -12.46
CA ASN A 100 -8.00 -3.74 -13.27
C ASN A 100 -7.33 -5.12 -13.36
N MET A 101 -7.86 -6.13 -12.67
CA MET A 101 -7.39 -7.52 -12.72
C MET A 101 -8.31 -8.34 -13.66
N ASP A 102 -8.25 -8.04 -14.95
CA ASP A 102 -8.89 -8.83 -16.03
C ASP A 102 -7.88 -9.76 -16.72
#